data_AF-A0A924C4B0-F1
#
_entry.id   AF-A0A924C4B0-F1
#
_cell.length_a   1.000
_cell.length_b   1.000
_cell.length_c   1.000
_cell.angle_alpha   90.00
_cell.angle_beta   90.00
_cell.angle_gamma   90.00
#
_symmetry.space_group_name_H-M   'P 1'
#
loop_
_entity.id
_entity.type
_entity.pdbx_description
1 polymer ?
#
loop_
_entity_poly.entity_id
_entity_poly.type
_entity_poly.pdbx_seq_one_letter_code
_entity_poly.pdbx_strand_id
1 'polypeptide(L)'
;YEFVGATVLNYIQQKYRINNFKIIAGHDVTASYLNFYLYKDAPLFNAYISLSPEYANGMEQRLIDRFQAIKQNIFYYTAIGDGDTKVMKAKATLFNTAVKQIDLPNLNYKFDEIKDASHYSMVLQAIPHALYYFFESYQPITTIEYQNKIVVLKEGYVDYLRKRYEKSEKILSYKLKIRYNDFKAVYSAIMKNKAYNELEELAQEANKNYPKSMLGDYYLASYYEQKGDLKRAAKTYLNAFPKEPIGDIDKEVVINKSDALRSKMDKQ
;
A
#
# COMPACT_ATOMS: atom_id res chain seq x y z
N TYR A 1 17.41 -5.81 -24.99
CA TYR A 1 16.04 -5.66 -24.49
C TYR A 1 15.51 -7.01 -24.05
N GLU A 2 15.50 -7.99 -24.97
CA GLU A 2 15.00 -9.34 -24.72
C GLU A 2 15.72 -10.09 -23.58
N PHE A 3 17.02 -9.89 -23.39
CA PHE A 3 17.76 -10.55 -22.30
C PHE A 3 17.14 -10.30 -20.91
N VAL A 4 16.83 -9.04 -20.56
CA VAL A 4 16.20 -8.76 -19.26
C VAL A 4 14.75 -9.27 -19.24
N GLY A 5 13.98 -8.97 -20.29
CA GLY A 5 12.55 -9.27 -20.33
C GLY A 5 12.22 -10.77 -20.36
N ALA A 6 12.99 -11.56 -21.11
CA ALA A 6 12.73 -12.98 -21.33
C ALA A 6 13.63 -13.91 -20.51
N THR A 7 14.91 -13.54 -20.31
CA THR A 7 15.87 -14.42 -19.62
C THR A 7 15.93 -14.12 -18.13
N VAL A 8 16.27 -12.88 -17.74
CA VAL A 8 16.48 -12.53 -16.33
C VAL A 8 15.21 -12.67 -15.52
N LEU A 9 14.09 -12.11 -16.00
CA LEU A 9 12.81 -12.21 -15.28
C LEU A 9 12.35 -13.66 -15.09
N ASN A 10 12.48 -14.50 -16.12
CA ASN A 10 12.09 -15.91 -16.04
C ASN A 10 12.98 -16.67 -15.03
N TYR A 11 14.30 -16.45 -15.06
CA TYR A 11 15.21 -17.07 -14.10
C TYR A 11 14.88 -16.71 -12.65
N ILE A 12 14.56 -15.43 -12.38
CA ILE A 12 14.15 -14.99 -11.04
C ILE A 12 12.82 -15.64 -10.63
N GLN A 13 11.84 -15.71 -11.55
CA GLN A 13 10.54 -16.34 -11.30
C GLN A 13 10.65 -17.84 -10.99
N GLN A 14 11.59 -18.55 -11.62
CA GLN A 14 11.83 -19.97 -11.36
C GLN A 14 12.50 -20.21 -10.01
N LYS A 15 13.35 -19.28 -9.55
CA LYS A 15 14.11 -19.43 -8.30
C LYS A 15 13.40 -18.88 -7.07
N TYR A 16 12.56 -17.87 -7.23
CA TYR A 16 11.96 -17.15 -6.13
C TYR A 16 10.47 -16.94 -6.37
N ARG A 17 9.69 -17.02 -5.28
CA ARG A 17 8.30 -16.57 -5.30
C ARG A 17 8.27 -15.04 -5.33
N ILE A 18 8.23 -14.48 -6.54
CA ILE A 18 8.09 -13.04 -6.74
C ILE A 18 6.64 -12.64 -6.92
N ASN A 19 6.33 -11.39 -6.56
CA ASN A 19 5.04 -10.78 -6.87
C ASN A 19 5.04 -10.25 -8.32
N ASN A 20 3.85 -9.91 -8.82
CA ASN A 20 3.66 -9.36 -10.15
C ASN A 20 4.08 -7.89 -10.27
N PHE A 21 4.24 -7.16 -9.16
CA PHE A 21 4.71 -5.78 -9.16
C PHE A 21 6.23 -5.69 -9.36
N LYS A 22 6.66 -5.34 -10.57
CA LYS A 22 8.07 -5.28 -10.98
C LYS A 22 8.49 -3.84 -11.27
N ILE A 23 9.66 -3.46 -10.77
CA ILE A 23 10.24 -2.12 -10.94
C ILE A 23 11.49 -2.24 -11.82
N ILE A 24 11.64 -1.33 -12.77
CA ILE A 24 12.89 -1.11 -13.50
C ILE A 24 13.39 0.32 -13.25
N ALA A 25 14.69 0.45 -13.07
CA ALA A 25 15.35 1.73 -12.89
C ALA A 25 16.49 1.88 -13.88
N GLY A 26 16.75 3.11 -14.30
CA GLY A 26 17.89 3.45 -15.14
C GLY A 26 18.31 4.89 -14.90
N HIS A 27 19.55 5.17 -15.24
CA HIS A 27 20.20 6.45 -15.15
C HIS A 27 20.80 6.83 -16.50
N ASP A 28 20.68 8.10 -16.89
CA ASP A 28 21.26 8.62 -18.13
C ASP A 28 20.71 7.87 -19.38
N VAL A 29 21.57 7.43 -20.29
CA VAL A 29 21.21 6.58 -21.45
C VAL A 29 20.34 5.38 -21.07
N THR A 30 20.58 4.77 -19.91
CA THR A 30 19.80 3.60 -19.47
C THR A 30 18.39 3.96 -18.98
N ALA A 31 18.19 5.20 -18.53
CA ALA A 31 16.86 5.76 -18.22
C ALA A 31 16.03 5.98 -19.48
N SER A 32 16.67 6.27 -20.62
CA SER A 32 15.99 6.24 -21.92
C SER A 32 15.71 4.82 -22.39
N TYR A 33 16.64 3.90 -22.15
CA TYR A 33 16.51 2.52 -22.58
C TYR A 33 15.38 1.76 -21.85
N LEU A 34 15.12 2.00 -20.56
CA LEU A 34 13.99 1.36 -19.87
C LEU A 34 12.63 1.70 -20.50
N ASN A 35 12.51 2.82 -21.21
CA ASN A 35 11.26 3.22 -21.86
C ASN A 35 10.85 2.27 -22.99
N PHE A 36 11.79 1.51 -23.57
CA PHE A 36 11.44 0.50 -24.56
C PHE A 36 10.50 -0.58 -23.99
N TYR A 37 10.49 -0.83 -22.66
CA TYR A 37 9.57 -1.81 -22.07
C TYR A 37 8.12 -1.31 -22.01
N LEU A 38 7.88 0.00 -22.17
CA LEU A 38 6.53 0.58 -22.29
C LEU A 38 5.97 0.45 -23.71
N TYR A 39 6.79 0.08 -24.69
CA TYR A 39 6.38 0.00 -26.10
C TYR A 39 5.68 -1.32 -26.43
N LYS A 40 5.67 -2.29 -25.51
CA LYS A 40 4.87 -3.51 -25.62
C LYS A 40 3.43 -3.22 -25.19
N ASP A 41 2.47 -3.95 -25.76
CA ASP A 41 1.04 -3.78 -25.43
C ASP A 41 0.71 -4.15 -23.99
N ALA A 42 1.41 -5.15 -23.46
CA ALA A 42 1.46 -5.46 -22.03
C ALA A 42 2.89 -5.21 -21.51
N PRO A 43 3.18 -4.01 -20.96
CA PRO A 43 4.49 -3.72 -20.39
C PRO A 43 4.87 -4.71 -19.28
N LEU A 44 6.11 -5.19 -19.31
CA LEU A 44 6.62 -6.21 -18.38
C LEU A 44 6.80 -5.71 -16.94
N PHE A 45 6.97 -4.40 -16.79
CA PHE A 45 7.17 -3.72 -15.52
C PHE A 45 5.96 -2.85 -15.19
N ASN A 46 5.69 -2.69 -13.89
CA ASN A 46 4.61 -1.87 -13.38
C ASN A 46 5.11 -0.48 -13.01
N ALA A 47 6.39 -0.37 -12.66
CA ALA A 47 6.99 0.88 -12.22
C ALA A 47 8.34 1.15 -12.88
N TYR A 48 8.56 2.41 -13.22
CA TYR A 48 9.71 2.90 -13.97
C TYR A 48 10.35 4.07 -13.23
N ILE A 49 11.63 3.95 -12.91
CA ILE A 49 12.43 5.01 -12.28
C ILE A 49 13.43 5.51 -13.33
N SER A 50 13.11 6.65 -13.93
CA SER A 50 13.89 7.29 -15.00
C SER A 50 14.70 8.45 -14.44
N LEU A 51 15.99 8.23 -14.20
CA LEU A 51 16.89 9.20 -13.56
C LEU A 51 17.75 9.90 -14.62
N SER A 52 17.68 11.23 -14.68
CA SER A 52 18.42 12.08 -15.61
C SER A 52 18.41 11.56 -17.06
N PRO A 53 17.23 11.28 -17.66
CA PRO A 53 17.15 10.58 -18.94
C PRO A 53 17.70 11.39 -20.11
N GLU A 54 18.51 10.74 -20.93
CA GLU A 54 18.97 11.26 -22.21
C GLU A 54 18.01 10.85 -23.34
N TYR A 55 16.87 11.53 -23.45
CA TYR A 55 15.81 11.11 -24.38
C TYR A 55 16.29 11.06 -25.83
N ALA A 56 16.08 9.89 -26.45
CA ALA A 56 16.28 9.70 -27.88
C ALA A 56 15.26 10.50 -28.70
N ASN A 57 15.60 10.82 -29.95
CA ASN A 57 14.73 11.63 -30.81
C ASN A 57 13.32 11.04 -30.92
N GLY A 58 12.31 11.84 -30.55
CA GLY A 58 10.89 11.47 -30.60
C GLY A 58 10.43 10.52 -29.49
N MET A 59 11.27 10.20 -28.50
CA MET A 59 10.92 9.33 -27.39
C MET A 59 9.84 9.95 -26.49
N GLU A 60 9.92 11.25 -26.24
CA GLU A 60 8.99 11.98 -25.37
C GLU A 60 7.55 11.87 -25.89
N GLN A 61 7.33 12.14 -27.18
CA GLN A 61 6.02 12.00 -27.81
C GLN A 61 5.55 10.54 -27.80
N ARG A 62 6.44 9.60 -28.13
CA ARG A 62 6.09 8.18 -28.12
C ARG A 62 5.69 7.70 -26.73
N LEU A 63 6.34 8.17 -25.67
CA LEU A 63 5.98 7.85 -24.29
C LEU A 63 4.56 8.32 -23.96
N ILE A 64 4.21 9.55 -24.36
CA ILE A 64 2.86 10.10 -24.20
C ILE A 64 1.83 9.21 -24.91
N ASP A 65 2.06 8.88 -26.18
CA ASP A 65 1.16 8.03 -26.96
C ASP A 65 0.98 6.65 -26.29
N ARG A 66 2.06 6.10 -25.73
CA ARG A 66 2.00 4.83 -24.99
C ARG A 66 1.23 4.96 -23.68
N PHE A 67 1.42 6.01 -22.90
CA PHE A 67 0.64 6.21 -21.66
C PHE A 67 -0.86 6.33 -21.93
N GLN A 68 -1.25 6.92 -23.06
CA GLN A 68 -2.65 6.98 -23.49
C GLN A 68 -3.20 5.61 -23.91
N ALA A 69 -2.38 4.77 -24.55
CA ALA A 69 -2.79 3.46 -25.04
C ALA A 69 -2.82 2.37 -23.95
N ILE A 70 -1.97 2.48 -22.93
CA ILE A 70 -1.79 1.45 -21.92
C ILE A 70 -3.00 1.42 -20.95
N LYS A 71 -3.59 0.23 -20.79
CA LYS A 71 -4.73 0.00 -19.88
C LYS A 71 -4.34 -0.41 -18.46
N GLN A 72 -3.12 -0.91 -18.28
CA GLN A 72 -2.62 -1.28 -16.95
C GLN A 72 -2.15 -0.05 -16.17
N ASN A 73 -2.29 -0.08 -14.85
CA ASN A 73 -1.73 0.96 -13.99
C ASN A 73 -0.20 0.95 -14.12
N ILE A 74 0.37 2.08 -14.53
CA ILE A 74 1.81 2.31 -14.63
C ILE A 74 2.21 3.36 -13.59
N PHE A 75 3.32 3.10 -12.93
CA PHE A 75 4.04 4.07 -12.13
C PHE A 75 5.24 4.56 -12.91
N TYR A 76 5.35 5.88 -13.06
CA TYR A 76 6.47 6.48 -13.78
C TYR A 76 7.02 7.64 -12.97
N TYR A 77 8.25 7.46 -12.50
CA TYR A 77 8.99 8.47 -11.75
C TYR A 77 10.11 9.00 -12.63
N THR A 78 10.18 10.31 -12.79
CA THR A 78 11.29 11.00 -13.44
C THR A 78 11.97 11.89 -12.42
N ALA A 79 13.31 11.86 -12.39
CA ALA A 79 14.04 12.85 -11.61
C ALA A 79 15.23 13.40 -12.38
N ILE A 80 15.54 14.66 -12.11
CA ILE A 80 16.74 15.36 -12.59
C ILE A 80 17.46 15.99 -11.40
N GLY A 81 18.77 16.14 -11.49
CA GLY A 81 19.61 16.76 -10.46
C GLY A 81 20.11 18.15 -10.86
N ASP A 82 20.49 18.97 -9.89
CA ASP A 82 21.08 20.28 -10.17
C ASP A 82 22.38 20.21 -11.00
N GLY A 83 23.13 19.11 -10.89
CA GLY A 83 24.31 18.85 -11.71
C GLY A 83 24.03 18.34 -13.13
N ASP A 84 22.77 18.17 -13.53
CA ASP A 84 22.43 17.76 -14.90
C ASP A 84 22.70 18.88 -15.91
N THR A 85 22.95 18.48 -17.16
CA THR A 85 23.14 19.44 -18.25
C THR A 85 21.87 20.25 -18.50
N LYS A 86 22.02 21.50 -18.99
CA LYS A 86 20.88 22.35 -19.35
C LYS A 86 19.92 21.66 -20.33
N VAL A 87 20.45 20.86 -21.26
CA VAL A 87 19.66 20.13 -22.26
C VAL A 87 18.81 19.03 -21.60
N MET A 88 19.41 18.23 -20.71
CA MET A 88 18.69 17.18 -19.97
C MET A 88 17.56 17.78 -19.13
N LYS A 89 17.86 18.85 -18.38
CA LYS A 89 16.85 19.56 -17.58
C LYS A 89 15.72 20.08 -18.46
N ALA A 90 16.03 20.80 -19.54
CA ALA A 90 15.02 21.36 -20.43
C ALA A 90 14.11 20.28 -21.04
N LYS A 91 14.68 19.18 -21.55
CA LYS A 91 13.88 18.07 -22.12
C LYS A 91 13.00 17.41 -21.06
N ALA A 92 13.54 17.12 -19.88
CA ALA A 92 12.78 16.50 -18.79
C ALA A 92 11.66 17.42 -18.28
N THR A 93 11.91 18.73 -18.17
CA THR A 93 10.88 19.72 -17.83
C THR A 93 9.79 19.78 -18.89
N LEU A 94 10.15 19.80 -20.18
CA LEU A 94 9.16 19.80 -21.28
C LEU A 94 8.30 18.54 -21.27
N PHE A 95 8.91 17.37 -21.09
CA PHE A 95 8.18 16.11 -20.96
C PHE A 95 7.21 16.12 -19.77
N ASN A 96 7.67 16.57 -18.59
CA ASN A 96 6.84 16.74 -17.40
C ASN A 96 5.64 17.68 -17.65
N THR A 97 5.86 18.81 -18.33
CA THR A 97 4.79 19.73 -18.70
C THR A 97 3.77 19.05 -19.61
N ALA A 98 4.22 18.32 -20.63
CA ALA A 98 3.34 17.63 -21.57
C ALA A 98 2.51 16.52 -20.89
N VAL A 99 3.13 15.70 -20.03
CA VAL A 99 2.44 14.64 -19.27
C VAL A 99 1.35 15.23 -18.36
N LYS A 100 1.61 16.38 -17.72
CA LYS A 100 0.63 17.05 -16.83
C LYS A 100 -0.56 17.69 -17.55
N GLN A 101 -0.46 17.94 -18.86
CA GLN A 101 -1.53 18.55 -19.65
C GLN A 101 -2.54 17.53 -20.18
N ILE A 102 -2.27 16.24 -20.03
CA ILE A 102 -3.07 15.15 -20.59
C ILE A 102 -3.68 14.35 -19.44
N ASP A 103 -4.97 14.02 -19.56
CA ASP A 103 -5.61 13.10 -18.63
C ASP A 103 -5.16 11.66 -18.93
N LEU A 104 -4.40 11.10 -18.00
CA LEU A 104 -3.80 9.76 -18.10
C LEU A 104 -4.24 8.93 -16.89
N PRO A 105 -5.47 8.40 -16.86
CA PRO A 105 -6.08 7.82 -15.66
C PRO A 105 -5.36 6.56 -15.13
N ASN A 106 -4.57 5.89 -15.99
CA ASN A 106 -3.78 4.72 -15.62
C ASN A 106 -2.31 5.06 -15.28
N LEU A 107 -1.93 6.33 -15.31
CA LEU A 107 -0.56 6.77 -15.05
C LEU A 107 -0.44 7.42 -13.65
N ASN A 108 0.39 6.82 -12.82
CA ASN A 108 0.85 7.38 -11.55
C ASN A 108 2.20 8.07 -11.81
N TYR A 109 2.16 9.34 -12.19
CA TYR A 109 3.33 10.11 -12.58
C TYR A 109 3.86 11.01 -11.46
N LYS A 110 5.18 11.01 -11.26
CA LYS A 110 5.88 11.97 -10.40
C LYS A 110 7.16 12.46 -11.07
N PHE A 111 7.39 13.76 -10.97
CA PHE A 111 8.60 14.44 -11.42
C PHE A 111 9.25 15.16 -10.25
N ASP A 112 10.52 14.85 -9.97
CA ASP A 112 11.30 15.47 -8.90
C ASP A 112 12.55 16.17 -9.44
N GLU A 113 12.81 17.37 -8.93
CA GLU A 113 14.10 18.05 -9.11
C GLU A 113 14.90 17.92 -7.82
N ILE A 114 15.97 17.13 -7.86
CA ILE A 114 16.86 16.92 -6.72
C ILE A 114 17.85 18.08 -6.62
N LYS A 115 17.65 18.90 -5.58
CA LYS A 115 18.48 20.06 -5.31
C LYS A 115 19.82 19.67 -4.69
N ASP A 116 20.83 20.50 -4.92
CA ASP A 116 22.18 20.37 -4.34
C ASP A 116 22.84 19.00 -4.61
N ALA A 117 22.47 18.36 -5.72
CA ALA A 117 22.99 17.06 -6.12
C ALA A 117 23.65 17.13 -7.50
N SER A 118 24.76 16.42 -7.66
CA SER A 118 25.38 16.22 -8.98
C SER A 118 24.53 15.26 -9.83
N HIS A 119 24.86 15.17 -11.13
CA HIS A 119 24.29 14.17 -12.02
C HIS A 119 24.31 12.75 -11.41
N TYR A 120 25.38 12.39 -10.70
CA TYR A 120 25.52 11.07 -10.09
C TYR A 120 24.96 10.97 -8.67
N SER A 121 25.14 12.00 -7.82
CA SER A 121 24.71 11.92 -6.42
C SER A 121 23.19 12.01 -6.25
N MET A 122 22.47 12.53 -7.27
CA MET A 122 21.01 12.60 -7.25
C MET A 122 20.35 11.22 -7.21
N VAL A 123 21.02 10.18 -7.73
CA VAL A 123 20.53 8.80 -7.73
C VAL A 123 20.25 8.30 -6.31
N LEU A 124 21.11 8.64 -5.35
CA LEU A 124 20.99 8.23 -3.95
C LEU A 124 19.79 8.85 -3.24
N GLN A 125 19.31 10.02 -3.72
CA GLN A 125 18.14 10.70 -3.17
C GLN A 125 16.85 10.31 -3.92
N ALA A 126 16.96 10.16 -5.24
CA ALA A 126 15.81 9.92 -6.11
C ALA A 126 15.20 8.52 -5.96
N ILE A 127 16.01 7.48 -5.76
CA ILE A 127 15.49 6.10 -5.58
C ILE A 127 14.59 6.01 -4.34
N PRO A 128 15.01 6.47 -3.14
CA PRO A 128 14.12 6.52 -1.98
C PRO A 128 12.82 7.30 -2.23
N HIS A 129 12.89 8.46 -2.90
CA HIS A 129 11.71 9.26 -3.22
C HIS A 129 10.72 8.52 -4.14
N ALA A 130 11.25 7.84 -5.17
CA ALA A 130 10.44 7.03 -6.09
C ALA A 130 9.76 5.88 -5.36
N LEU A 131 10.48 5.15 -4.51
CA LEU A 131 9.92 4.04 -3.74
C LEU A 131 8.87 4.52 -2.73
N TYR A 132 9.11 5.65 -2.06
CA TYR A 132 8.12 6.25 -1.16
C TYR A 132 6.83 6.61 -1.90
N TYR A 133 6.94 7.17 -3.09
CA TYR A 133 5.80 7.48 -3.95
C TYR A 133 5.07 6.22 -4.42
N PHE A 134 5.78 5.22 -4.96
CA PHE A 134 5.17 3.99 -5.48
C PHE A 134 4.44 3.18 -4.41
N PHE A 135 4.96 3.19 -3.18
CA PHE A 135 4.42 2.42 -2.06
C PHE A 135 3.70 3.27 -1.02
N GLU A 136 3.30 4.51 -1.35
CA GLU A 136 2.58 5.40 -0.44
C GLU A 136 1.30 4.73 0.09
N SER A 137 0.51 4.12 -0.80
CA SER A 137 -0.72 3.41 -0.42
C SER A 137 -0.46 2.13 0.38
N TYR A 138 0.76 1.59 0.35
CA TYR A 138 1.12 0.39 1.09
C TYR A 138 1.42 0.68 2.56
N GLN A 139 1.66 1.93 2.96
CA GLN A 139 2.01 2.27 4.33
C GLN A 139 0.96 1.77 5.35
N PRO A 140 1.36 1.43 6.59
CA PRO A 140 0.39 1.19 7.66
C PRO A 140 -0.35 2.49 8.00
N ILE A 141 -1.47 2.37 8.72
CA ILE A 141 -2.14 3.53 9.29
C ILE A 141 -1.18 4.21 10.27
N THR A 142 -0.79 5.44 9.94
CA THR A 142 0.09 6.23 10.80
C THR A 142 -0.68 6.87 11.95
N THR A 143 0.01 7.29 13.00
CA THR A 143 -0.59 8.07 14.09
C THR A 143 -1.26 9.34 13.56
N ILE A 144 -0.65 10.02 12.58
CA ILE A 144 -1.19 11.24 11.96
C ILE A 144 -2.49 10.92 11.22
N GLU A 145 -2.51 9.85 10.42
CA GLU A 145 -3.72 9.40 9.72
C GLU A 145 -4.83 9.03 10.70
N TYR A 146 -4.49 8.27 11.75
CA TYR A 146 -5.44 7.88 12.78
C TYR A 146 -6.09 9.11 13.44
N GLN A 147 -5.29 10.08 13.89
CA GLN A 147 -5.80 11.26 14.60
C GLN A 147 -6.61 12.18 13.69
N ASN A 148 -6.20 12.34 12.43
CA ASN A 148 -6.81 13.34 11.55
C ASN A 148 -7.93 12.80 10.65
N LYS A 149 -7.99 11.49 10.42
CA LYS A 149 -8.93 10.89 9.45
C LYS A 149 -9.80 9.78 10.01
N ILE A 150 -9.33 9.03 11.02
CA ILE A 150 -10.05 7.83 11.50
C ILE A 150 -10.81 8.14 12.79
N VAL A 151 -10.13 8.62 13.83
CA VAL A 151 -10.75 8.85 15.14
C VAL A 151 -11.77 9.98 15.13
N VAL A 152 -11.74 10.85 14.13
CA VAL A 152 -12.68 11.97 13.94
C VAL A 152 -13.96 11.56 13.19
N LEU A 153 -14.00 10.35 12.64
CA LEU A 153 -15.22 9.82 12.01
C LEU A 153 -16.33 9.71 13.05
N LYS A 154 -17.58 9.79 12.61
CA LYS A 154 -18.75 9.47 13.44
C LYS A 154 -19.12 7.99 13.30
N GLU A 155 -18.99 7.46 12.10
CA GLU A 155 -19.31 6.09 11.70
C GLU A 155 -18.45 5.69 10.48
N GLY A 156 -18.46 4.40 10.12
CA GLY A 156 -17.81 3.87 8.92
C GLY A 156 -16.30 3.65 9.08
N TYR A 157 -15.84 3.32 10.29
CA TYR A 157 -14.43 3.00 10.56
C TYR A 157 -14.00 1.72 9.83
N VAL A 158 -14.86 0.71 9.76
CA VAL A 158 -14.52 -0.54 9.04
C VAL A 158 -14.50 -0.30 7.54
N ASP A 159 -15.44 0.50 7.02
CA ASP A 159 -15.45 0.91 5.62
C ASP A 159 -14.22 1.74 5.23
N TYR A 160 -13.74 2.61 6.12
CA TYR A 160 -12.47 3.31 5.92
C TYR A 160 -11.33 2.32 5.72
N LEU A 161 -11.24 1.31 6.60
CA LEU A 161 -10.22 0.27 6.52
C LEU A 161 -10.31 -0.52 5.21
N ARG A 162 -11.51 -0.95 4.81
CA ARG A 162 -11.73 -1.67 3.55
C ARG A 162 -11.33 -0.83 2.35
N LYS A 163 -11.90 0.37 2.21
CA LYS A 163 -11.62 1.28 1.08
C LYS A 163 -10.15 1.62 0.97
N ARG A 164 -9.46 1.78 2.11
CA ARG A 164 -8.00 1.96 2.13
C ARG A 164 -7.29 0.79 1.46
N TYR A 165 -7.57 -0.44 1.89
CA TYR A 165 -6.92 -1.63 1.34
C TYR A 165 -7.33 -1.89 -0.11
N GLU A 166 -8.61 -1.78 -0.46
CA GLU A 166 -9.10 -1.91 -1.85
C GLU A 166 -8.40 -0.93 -2.80
N LYS A 167 -8.23 0.33 -2.36
CA LYS A 167 -7.48 1.33 -3.13
C LYS A 167 -6.03 0.87 -3.34
N SER A 168 -5.35 0.41 -2.29
CA SER A 168 -3.98 -0.07 -2.38
C SER A 168 -3.84 -1.30 -3.27
N GLU A 169 -4.80 -2.24 -3.20
CA GLU A 169 -4.84 -3.43 -4.05
C GLU A 169 -5.04 -3.08 -5.53
N LYS A 170 -5.94 -2.13 -5.82
CA LYS A 170 -6.18 -1.65 -7.20
C LYS A 170 -4.94 -0.98 -7.78
N ILE A 171 -4.28 -0.14 -6.98
CA ILE A 171 -3.08 0.61 -7.38
C ILE A 171 -1.91 -0.36 -7.62
N LEU A 172 -1.65 -1.28 -6.70
CA LEU A 172 -0.52 -2.21 -6.77
C LEU A 172 -0.81 -3.47 -7.59
N SER A 173 -2.05 -3.65 -8.05
CA SER A 173 -2.53 -4.86 -8.73
C SER A 173 -2.20 -6.14 -7.95
N TYR A 174 -2.33 -6.07 -6.61
CA TYR A 174 -1.94 -7.13 -5.70
C TYR A 174 -2.88 -7.21 -4.50
N LYS A 175 -3.28 -8.42 -4.11
CA LYS A 175 -4.13 -8.62 -2.92
C LYS A 175 -3.33 -8.45 -1.63
N LEU A 176 -3.82 -7.58 -0.76
CA LEU A 176 -3.20 -7.20 0.49
C LEU A 176 -3.99 -7.76 1.66
N LYS A 177 -3.30 -8.50 2.51
CA LYS A 177 -3.83 -8.86 3.82
C LYS A 177 -3.78 -7.64 4.74
N ILE A 178 -4.90 -7.32 5.38
CA ILE A 178 -4.99 -6.22 6.34
C ILE A 178 -4.05 -6.49 7.51
N ARG A 179 -3.26 -5.50 7.91
CA ARG A 179 -2.31 -5.60 9.02
C ARG A 179 -3.01 -5.57 10.37
N TYR A 180 -2.49 -6.35 11.31
CA TYR A 180 -2.93 -6.33 12.71
C TYR A 180 -2.98 -4.91 13.30
N ASN A 181 -1.94 -4.10 13.10
CA ASN A 181 -1.88 -2.74 13.63
C ASN A 181 -2.98 -1.83 13.05
N ASP A 182 -3.39 -2.06 11.80
CA ASP A 182 -4.44 -1.27 11.17
C ASP A 182 -5.82 -1.69 11.69
N PHE A 183 -6.04 -3.00 11.94
CA PHE A 183 -7.19 -3.48 12.70
C PHE A 183 -7.23 -2.86 14.10
N LYS A 184 -6.10 -2.84 14.81
CA LYS A 184 -5.99 -2.25 16.15
C LYS A 184 -6.31 -0.76 16.15
N ALA A 185 -5.83 0.00 15.16
CA ALA A 185 -6.15 1.42 15.02
C ALA A 185 -7.66 1.63 14.87
N VAL A 186 -8.31 0.87 13.98
CA VAL A 186 -9.77 0.95 13.75
C VAL A 186 -10.56 0.53 14.98
N TYR A 187 -10.16 -0.56 15.64
CA TYR A 187 -10.74 -0.99 16.91
C TYR A 187 -10.64 0.11 17.98
N SER A 188 -9.49 0.76 18.13
CA SER A 188 -9.31 1.88 19.08
C SER A 188 -10.22 3.06 18.77
N ALA A 189 -10.43 3.40 17.50
CA ALA A 189 -11.36 4.47 17.11
C ALA A 189 -12.81 4.11 17.46
N ILE A 190 -13.25 2.89 17.12
CA ILE A 190 -14.59 2.39 17.44
C ILE A 190 -14.85 2.44 18.96
N MET A 191 -13.89 1.99 19.76
CA MET A 191 -14.01 1.98 21.21
C MET A 191 -14.07 3.40 21.79
N LYS A 192 -13.21 4.31 21.31
CA LYS A 192 -13.16 5.70 21.78
C LYS A 192 -14.45 6.45 21.48
N ASN A 193 -15.03 6.23 20.30
CA ASN A 193 -16.26 6.89 19.87
C ASN A 193 -17.54 6.10 20.21
N LYS A 194 -17.41 4.97 20.93
CA LYS A 194 -18.51 4.11 21.34
C LYS A 194 -19.38 3.61 20.17
N ALA A 195 -18.79 3.49 18.98
CA ALA A 195 -19.46 3.03 17.76
C ALA A 195 -19.55 1.49 17.72
N TYR A 196 -19.97 0.88 18.83
CA TYR A 196 -19.80 -0.55 19.08
C TYR A 196 -20.48 -1.45 18.04
N ASN A 197 -21.51 -0.96 17.35
CA ASN A 197 -22.15 -1.70 16.24
C ASN A 197 -21.15 -2.15 15.17
N GLU A 198 -20.09 -1.38 14.94
CA GLU A 198 -19.07 -1.69 13.93
C GLU A 198 -18.07 -2.77 14.36
N LEU A 199 -18.06 -3.17 15.65
CA LEU A 199 -17.17 -4.23 16.13
C LEU A 199 -17.50 -5.61 15.53
N GLU A 200 -18.77 -5.89 15.25
CA GLU A 200 -19.18 -7.13 14.59
C GLU A 200 -18.63 -7.20 13.16
N GLU A 201 -18.73 -6.08 12.44
CA GLU A 201 -18.21 -5.97 11.09
C GLU A 201 -16.67 -6.05 11.04
N LEU A 202 -16.01 -5.41 12.01
CA LEU A 202 -14.56 -5.53 12.17
C LEU A 202 -14.13 -6.98 12.47
N ALA A 203 -14.91 -7.71 13.27
CA ALA A 203 -14.68 -9.12 13.56
C ALA A 203 -14.80 -9.99 12.30
N GLN A 204 -15.77 -9.70 11.43
CA GLN A 204 -15.91 -10.39 10.14
C GLN A 204 -14.69 -10.16 9.25
N GLU A 205 -14.22 -8.91 9.13
CA GLU A 205 -13.01 -8.60 8.35
C GLU A 205 -11.75 -9.25 8.94
N ALA A 206 -11.63 -9.27 10.27
CA ALA A 206 -10.56 -9.97 10.96
C ALA A 206 -10.58 -11.48 10.66
N ASN A 207 -11.74 -12.12 10.66
CA ASN A 207 -11.87 -13.54 10.32
C ASN A 207 -11.55 -13.85 8.84
N LYS A 208 -11.86 -12.93 7.91
CA LYS A 208 -11.45 -13.07 6.50
C LYS A 208 -9.93 -13.02 6.34
N ASN A 209 -9.26 -12.11 7.05
CA ASN A 209 -7.81 -11.89 6.93
C ASN A 209 -6.98 -12.86 7.79
N TYR A 210 -7.50 -13.26 8.95
CA TYR A 210 -6.82 -14.07 9.96
C TYR A 210 -7.74 -15.18 10.52
N PRO A 211 -8.21 -16.12 9.67
CA PRO A 211 -9.23 -17.10 10.04
C PRO A 211 -8.82 -18.07 11.17
N LYS A 212 -7.52 -18.27 11.37
CA LYS A 212 -6.96 -19.15 12.41
C LYS A 212 -6.59 -18.42 13.69
N SER A 213 -6.67 -17.09 13.71
CA SER A 213 -6.22 -16.28 14.85
C SER A 213 -7.33 -15.97 15.83
N MET A 214 -6.95 -15.54 17.03
CA MET A 214 -7.85 -15.02 18.06
C MET A 214 -8.56 -13.70 17.67
N LEU A 215 -8.10 -13.00 16.63
CA LEU A 215 -8.48 -11.61 16.34
C LEU A 215 -10.00 -11.41 16.16
N GLY A 216 -10.62 -12.23 15.32
CA GLY A 216 -12.04 -12.08 15.01
C GLY A 216 -12.93 -12.39 16.22
N ASP A 217 -12.62 -13.44 16.97
CA ASP A 217 -13.36 -13.78 18.18
C ASP A 217 -13.18 -12.72 19.26
N TYR A 218 -11.98 -12.14 19.39
CA TYR A 218 -11.71 -11.06 20.33
C TYR A 218 -12.58 -9.82 20.04
N TYR A 219 -12.68 -9.40 18.77
CA TYR A 219 -13.53 -8.27 18.40
C TYR A 219 -15.03 -8.58 18.56
N LEU A 220 -15.47 -9.80 18.23
CA LEU A 220 -16.85 -10.22 18.43
C LEU A 220 -17.22 -10.35 19.92
N ALA A 221 -16.30 -10.82 20.76
CA ALA A 221 -16.51 -10.85 22.20
C ALA A 221 -16.58 -9.43 22.78
N SER A 222 -15.74 -8.51 22.28
CA SER A 222 -15.79 -7.09 22.63
C SER A 222 -17.12 -6.45 22.23
N TYR A 223 -17.67 -6.79 21.06
CA TYR A 223 -19.02 -6.37 20.65
C TYR A 223 -20.07 -6.76 21.69
N TYR A 224 -20.15 -8.05 22.06
CA TYR A 224 -21.12 -8.53 23.04
C TYR A 224 -20.92 -7.87 24.41
N GLU A 225 -19.66 -7.70 24.83
CA GLU A 225 -19.30 -7.04 26.10
C GLU A 225 -19.84 -5.60 26.14
N GLN A 226 -19.62 -4.81 25.10
CA GLN A 226 -20.07 -3.42 25.03
C GLN A 226 -21.59 -3.29 24.85
N LYS A 227 -22.26 -4.33 24.34
CA LYS A 227 -23.72 -4.44 24.27
C LYS A 227 -24.37 -4.94 25.56
N GLY A 228 -23.58 -5.35 26.55
CA GLY A 228 -24.07 -5.86 27.83
C GLY A 228 -24.45 -7.35 27.81
N ASP A 229 -24.26 -8.07 26.71
CA ASP A 229 -24.43 -9.53 26.67
C ASP A 229 -23.17 -10.22 27.22
N LEU A 230 -22.99 -10.11 28.53
CA LEU A 230 -21.79 -10.60 29.24
C LEU A 230 -21.62 -12.12 29.08
N LYS A 231 -22.73 -12.86 29.00
CA LYS A 231 -22.74 -14.32 28.83
C LYS A 231 -22.18 -14.73 27.47
N ARG A 232 -22.65 -14.10 26.38
CA ARG A 232 -22.09 -14.34 25.04
C ARG A 232 -20.65 -13.84 24.95
N ALA A 233 -20.35 -12.68 25.52
CA ALA A 233 -19.00 -12.13 25.53
C ALA A 233 -17.98 -13.08 26.16
N ALA A 234 -18.24 -13.57 27.38
CA ALA A 234 -17.36 -14.50 28.08
C ALA A 234 -17.18 -15.81 27.28
N LYS A 235 -18.27 -16.36 26.74
CA LYS A 235 -18.20 -17.56 25.89
C LYS A 235 -17.36 -17.33 24.64
N THR A 236 -17.52 -16.18 23.96
CA THR A 236 -16.78 -15.87 22.73
C THR A 236 -15.29 -15.64 23.01
N TYR A 237 -14.91 -14.98 24.11
CA TYR A 237 -13.51 -14.89 24.51
C TYR A 237 -12.90 -16.28 24.76
N LEU A 238 -13.62 -17.18 25.44
CA LEU A 238 -13.15 -18.55 25.66
C LEU A 238 -13.04 -19.35 24.35
N ASN A 239 -13.93 -19.12 23.38
CA ASN A 239 -13.83 -19.74 22.05
C ASN A 239 -12.57 -19.31 21.28
N ALA A 240 -12.02 -18.13 21.60
CA ALA A 240 -10.76 -17.66 21.02
C ALA A 240 -9.54 -18.43 21.57
N PHE A 241 -9.60 -18.95 22.80
CA PHE A 241 -8.48 -19.59 23.49
C PHE A 241 -7.71 -20.67 22.68
N PRO A 242 -8.35 -21.59 21.94
CA PRO A 242 -7.64 -22.58 21.13
C PRO A 242 -7.04 -22.02 19.83
N LYS A 243 -7.33 -20.76 19.44
CA LYS A 243 -6.84 -20.14 18.18
C LYS A 243 -5.41 -19.58 18.33
N GLU A 244 -4.81 -19.19 17.21
CA GLU A 244 -3.45 -18.63 17.19
C GLU A 244 -3.40 -17.22 17.80
N PRO A 245 -2.51 -16.94 18.78
CA PRO A 245 -2.27 -15.60 19.29
C PRO A 245 -1.85 -14.62 18.18
N ILE A 246 -2.14 -13.33 18.36
CA ILE A 246 -1.78 -12.29 17.39
C ILE A 246 -1.60 -10.93 18.07
N GLY A 247 -0.43 -10.32 17.86
CA GLY A 247 -0.10 -9.04 18.48
C GLY A 247 -0.15 -9.12 20.00
N ASP A 248 -0.91 -8.22 20.62
CA ASP A 248 -1.19 -8.19 22.06
C ASP A 248 -2.44 -9.00 22.47
N ILE A 249 -3.00 -9.81 21.56
CA ILE A 249 -4.10 -10.73 21.86
C ILE A 249 -3.53 -12.14 22.00
N ASP A 250 -3.40 -12.58 23.25
CA ASP A 250 -2.92 -13.91 23.60
C ASP A 250 -3.92 -14.69 24.48
N LYS A 251 -3.50 -15.90 24.87
CA LYS A 251 -4.29 -16.82 25.69
C LYS A 251 -4.65 -16.24 27.05
N GLU A 252 -3.73 -15.52 27.68
CA GLU A 252 -3.94 -14.93 29.00
C GLU A 252 -4.96 -13.79 28.92
N VAL A 253 -4.84 -12.93 27.91
CA VAL A 253 -5.76 -11.82 27.68
C VAL A 253 -7.20 -12.32 27.50
N VAL A 254 -7.42 -13.36 26.69
CA VAL A 254 -8.79 -13.86 26.43
C VAL A 254 -9.37 -14.61 27.63
N ILE A 255 -8.56 -15.36 28.38
CA ILE A 255 -9.02 -16.02 29.62
C ILE A 255 -9.40 -14.97 30.66
N ASN A 256 -8.49 -14.03 30.94
CA ASN A 256 -8.71 -13.01 31.97
C ASN A 256 -9.97 -12.18 31.67
N LYS A 257 -10.21 -11.84 30.39
CA LYS A 257 -11.44 -11.17 29.97
C LYS A 257 -12.68 -12.04 30.17
N SER A 258 -12.64 -13.33 29.81
CA SER A 258 -13.75 -14.25 30.05
C SER A 258 -14.08 -14.36 31.55
N ASP A 259 -13.09 -14.58 32.39
CA ASP A 259 -13.28 -14.81 33.83
C ASP A 259 -13.76 -13.54 34.56
N ALA A 260 -13.24 -12.37 34.17
CA ALA A 260 -13.71 -11.09 34.68
C ALA A 260 -15.20 -10.84 34.36
N LEU A 261 -15.67 -11.26 33.18
CA LEU A 261 -17.07 -11.13 32.79
C LEU A 261 -17.98 -12.11 33.55
N ARG A 262 -17.55 -13.36 33.72
CA ARG A 262 -18.27 -14.35 34.55
C ARG A 262 -18.41 -13.85 35.99
N SER A 263 -17.33 -13.34 36.56
CA SER A 263 -17.31 -12.78 37.92
C SER A 263 -18.24 -11.57 38.09
N LYS A 264 -18.48 -10.79 37.03
CA LYS A 264 -19.46 -9.68 37.05
C LYS A 264 -20.89 -10.18 37.04
N MET A 265 -21.17 -11.27 36.31
CA MET A 265 -22.49 -11.89 36.27
C MET A 265 -22.87 -12.53 37.61
N ASP A 266 -21.91 -13.13 38.31
CA ASP A 266 -22.16 -13.75 39.62
C ASP A 266 -22.44 -12.74 40.75
N LYS A 267 -22.20 -11.44 40.49
CA LYS A 267 -22.43 -10.34 41.44
C LYS A 267 -23.72 -9.54 41.16
N GLN A 268 -24.45 -9.86 40.10
CA GLN A 268 -25.74 -9.26 39.73
C GLN A 268 -26.89 -10.17 40.14
#